data_AF-A0AAV6TKS2-F1
#
_entry.id   AF-A0AAV6TKS2-F1
#
_cell.length_a   1.000
_cell.length_b   1.000
_cell.length_c   1.000
_cell.angle_alpha   90.00
_cell.angle_beta   90.00
_cell.angle_gamma   90.00
#
_symmetry.space_group_name_H-M   'P 1'
#
loop_
_entity.id
_entity.type
_entity.pdbx_description
1 polymer ?
#
loop_
_entity_poly.entity_id
_entity_poly.type
_entity_poly.pdbx_seq_one_letter_code
_entity_poly.pdbx_strand_id
1 'polypeptide(L)'
;MVSRWLKVSGVPGSVFGSLDFFHGLGIFLDTYANQNGPHNHGHPYLSAMVNNGSLHYDHDRDGTHTELAGCEAKFRNSEHETHLSIRYENDVLTVSTDIEGKSAWEECFTVKVVRLPTGYFFGSSATTGDLSGKKNV
;
A
#
# COMPACT_ATOMS: atom_id res chain seq x y z
N MET A 1 -3.49 10.28 0.01
CA MET A 1 -2.51 9.18 0.02
C MET A 1 -2.36 8.66 1.42
N VAL A 2 -2.62 7.37 1.59
CA VAL A 2 -2.37 6.63 2.83
C VAL A 2 -1.37 5.54 2.44
N SER A 3 -0.32 5.31 3.22
CA SER A 3 0.61 4.22 2.96
C SER A 3 0.72 3.40 4.23
N ARG A 4 0.10 2.22 4.26
CA ARG A 4 0.16 1.35 5.44
C ARG A 4 1.32 0.36 5.21
N TRP A 5 2.45 0.59 5.86
CA TRP A 5 3.65 -0.23 5.64
C TRP A 5 3.71 -1.45 6.56
N LEU A 6 4.40 -2.49 6.10
CA LEU A 6 5.06 -3.47 6.97
C LEU A 6 6.57 -3.34 6.80
N LYS A 7 7.09 -2.15 7.12
CA LYS A 7 8.46 -1.88 7.62
C LYS A 7 8.64 -0.38 7.87
N VAL A 8 9.02 0.00 9.09
CA VAL A 8 9.59 1.33 9.37
C VAL A 8 10.97 1.16 10.01
N SER A 9 12.00 1.64 9.30
CA SER A 9 13.08 2.38 9.97
C SER A 9 12.54 3.79 10.12
N GLY A 10 12.53 4.36 11.33
CA GLY A 10 11.86 5.65 11.65
C GLY A 10 12.48 6.89 11.00
N VAL A 11 13.03 6.75 9.79
CA VAL A 11 13.70 7.79 9.03
C VAL A 11 12.72 8.36 8.01
N PRO A 12 12.43 9.67 8.06
CA PRO A 12 11.58 10.33 7.07
C PRO A 12 12.23 10.33 5.68
N GLY A 13 11.41 10.25 4.63
CA GLY A 13 11.87 10.22 3.24
C GLY A 13 10.79 10.56 2.21
N SER A 14 11.16 10.49 0.93
CA SER A 14 10.33 10.90 -0.21
C SER A 14 9.18 9.95 -0.55
N VAL A 15 9.22 8.69 -0.08
CA VAL A 15 8.23 7.67 -0.42
C VAL A 15 7.12 7.70 0.61
N PHE A 16 6.07 8.49 0.35
CA PHE A 16 4.94 8.73 1.26
C PHE A 16 5.34 9.13 2.70
N GLY A 17 6.43 9.89 2.84
CA GLY A 17 6.97 10.32 4.14
C GLY A 17 7.91 9.29 4.79
N SER A 18 8.23 8.20 4.11
CA SER A 18 9.15 7.15 4.54
C SER A 18 10.39 7.04 3.64
N LEU A 19 11.44 6.40 4.14
CA LEU A 19 12.70 6.18 3.43
C LEU A 19 12.46 5.39 2.13
N ASP A 20 13.02 5.90 1.04
CA ASP A 20 13.19 5.14 -0.21
C ASP A 20 14.20 3.99 -0.02
N PHE A 21 14.22 3.01 -0.92
CA PHE A 21 15.08 1.82 -0.80
C PHE A 21 14.85 1.03 0.51
N PHE A 22 13.59 0.80 0.87
CA PHE A 22 13.26 0.02 2.04
C PHE A 22 13.60 -1.47 1.86
N HIS A 23 13.77 -2.19 2.98
CA HIS A 23 14.07 -3.62 3.00
C HIS A 23 12.89 -4.43 3.56
N GLY A 24 11.77 -4.61 2.87
CA GLY A 24 10.65 -5.35 3.44
C GLY A 24 9.45 -5.38 2.52
N LEU A 25 8.25 -5.36 3.11
CA LEU A 25 6.98 -5.28 2.40
C LEU A 25 6.35 -3.89 2.55
N GLY A 26 6.04 -3.26 1.44
CA GLY A 26 5.21 -2.06 1.38
C GLY A 26 3.81 -2.39 0.88
N ILE A 27 2.78 -1.89 1.56
CA ILE A 27 1.40 -1.85 1.06
C ILE A 27 1.04 -0.37 0.85
N PHE A 28 0.67 -0.03 -0.37
CA PHE A 28 0.41 1.33 -0.80
C PHE A 28 -1.07 1.51 -1.05
N LEU A 29 -1.66 2.55 -0.46
CA LEU A 29 -3.05 2.92 -0.70
C LEU A 29 -3.03 4.25 -1.46
N ASP A 30 -2.89 4.14 -2.76
CA ASP A 30 -2.81 5.28 -3.64
C ASP A 30 -4.20 5.84 -3.93
N THR A 31 -4.42 7.10 -3.57
CA THR A 31 -5.71 7.78 -3.75
C THR A 31 -5.74 8.67 -4.98
N TYR A 32 -4.64 8.80 -5.71
CA TYR A 32 -4.51 9.78 -6.77
C TYR A 32 -3.75 9.19 -7.95
N ALA A 33 -4.31 9.34 -9.16
CA ALA A 33 -3.64 8.96 -10.39
C ALA A 33 -2.56 10.00 -10.71
N ASN A 34 -1.29 9.69 -10.43
CA ASN A 34 -0.20 10.55 -10.90
C ASN A 34 0.09 10.31 -12.39
N GLN A 35 -0.35 9.16 -12.93
CA GLN A 35 -0.19 8.80 -14.34
C GLN A 35 -1.46 9.06 -15.17
N ASN A 36 -1.31 9.70 -16.34
CA ASN A 36 -2.31 9.69 -17.43
C ASN A 36 -1.88 8.73 -18.56
N GLY A 37 -1.28 7.57 -18.20
CA GLY A 37 -0.59 6.64 -19.10
C GLY A 37 -1.27 5.27 -19.28
N PRO A 38 -0.66 4.34 -20.06
CA PRO A 38 -1.26 3.06 -20.46
C PRO A 38 -1.53 2.05 -19.31
N HIS A 39 -1.03 2.32 -18.11
CA HIS A 39 -1.35 1.57 -16.88
C HIS A 39 -2.49 2.25 -16.11
N ASN A 40 -3.62 2.42 -16.79
CA ASN A 40 -4.77 3.18 -16.29
C ASN A 40 -5.65 2.30 -15.37
N HIS A 41 -5.15 1.95 -14.19
CA HIS A 41 -5.99 1.38 -13.13
C HIS A 41 -6.78 2.50 -12.44
N GLY A 42 -8.02 2.21 -12.08
CA GLY A 42 -8.88 3.11 -11.34
C GLY A 42 -8.33 3.40 -9.94
N HIS A 43 -8.28 4.67 -9.57
CA HIS A 43 -7.96 5.08 -8.21
C HIS A 43 -9.24 5.23 -7.38
N PRO A 44 -9.21 4.96 -6.06
CA PRO A 44 -8.04 4.55 -5.28
C PRO A 44 -7.58 3.11 -5.54
N TYR A 45 -6.27 2.90 -5.53
CA TYR A 45 -5.61 1.64 -5.86
C TYR A 45 -4.80 1.15 -4.66
N LEU A 46 -4.88 -0.15 -4.38
CA LEU A 46 -4.11 -0.80 -3.34
C LEU A 46 -3.08 -1.71 -3.97
N SER A 47 -1.80 -1.53 -3.67
CA SER A 47 -0.72 -2.35 -4.24
C SER A 47 0.27 -2.82 -3.17
N ALA A 48 1.02 -3.88 -3.50
CA ALA A 48 2.10 -4.42 -2.68
C ALA A 48 3.44 -4.38 -3.43
N MET A 49 4.53 -4.08 -2.71
CA MET A 49 5.90 -4.17 -3.21
C MET A 49 6.78 -4.84 -2.16
N VAL A 50 7.61 -5.80 -2.58
CA VAL A 50 8.72 -6.28 -1.74
C VAL A 50 10.01 -5.66 -2.25
N ASN A 51 10.80 -5.16 -1.31
CA ASN A 51 12.05 -4.50 -1.61
C ASN A 51 13.16 -5.03 -0.69
N ASN A 52 14.35 -5.16 -1.24
CA ASN A 52 15.55 -5.64 -0.56
C ASN A 52 16.60 -4.53 -0.37
N GLY A 53 16.20 -3.27 -0.57
CA GLY A 53 17.07 -2.10 -0.53
C GLY A 53 17.67 -1.66 -1.87
N SER A 54 17.40 -2.38 -2.97
CA SER A 54 17.93 -1.99 -4.29
C SER A 54 16.91 -1.31 -5.20
N LEU A 55 15.61 -1.41 -4.89
CA LEU A 55 14.55 -0.87 -5.75
C LEU A 55 14.12 0.51 -5.27
N HIS A 56 13.95 1.43 -6.21
CA HIS A 56 13.33 2.73 -5.98
C HIS A 56 11.82 2.62 -6.15
N TYR A 57 11.04 3.26 -5.29
CA TYR A 57 9.61 3.43 -5.55
C TYR A 57 9.39 4.61 -6.50
N ASP A 58 9.05 4.31 -7.75
CA ASP A 58 8.76 5.32 -8.77
C ASP A 58 7.37 5.93 -8.53
N HIS A 59 7.35 7.07 -7.82
CA HIS A 59 6.13 7.82 -7.51
C HIS A 59 5.46 8.38 -8.77
N ASP A 60 6.24 8.75 -9.79
CA ASP A 60 5.70 9.27 -11.06
C ASP A 60 4.99 8.17 -11.86
N ARG A 61 5.20 6.91 -11.47
CA ARG A 61 4.57 5.72 -12.07
C ARG A 61 3.79 4.83 -11.13
N ASP A 62 3.35 5.38 -10.00
CA ASP A 62 2.55 4.71 -8.99
C ASP A 62 3.13 3.34 -8.57
N GLY A 63 4.46 3.16 -8.66
CA GLY A 63 5.17 1.93 -8.31
C GLY A 63 4.90 0.71 -9.23
N THR A 64 4.20 0.89 -10.34
CA THR A 64 3.73 -0.19 -11.25
C THR A 64 4.83 -1.15 -11.72
N HIS A 65 6.07 -0.67 -11.93
CA HIS A 65 7.18 -1.51 -12.36
C HIS A 65 7.71 -2.46 -11.28
N THR A 66 7.37 -2.21 -10.03
CA THR A 66 7.82 -2.96 -8.85
C THR A 66 6.67 -3.57 -8.07
N GLU A 67 5.45 -3.46 -8.61
CA GLU A 67 4.24 -4.02 -8.04
C GLU A 67 4.28 -5.55 -8.10
N LEU A 68 3.96 -6.19 -6.96
CA LEU A 68 3.72 -7.62 -6.89
C LEU A 68 2.29 -7.97 -7.28
N ALA A 69 1.33 -7.24 -6.73
CA ALA A 69 -0.09 -7.34 -7.01
C ALA A 69 -0.81 -6.11 -6.44
N GLY A 70 -2.01 -5.87 -6.96
CA GLY A 70 -2.87 -4.79 -6.52
C GLY A 70 -4.32 -4.98 -6.95
N CYS A 71 -5.20 -4.13 -6.42
CA CYS A 71 -6.59 -4.06 -6.81
C CYS A 71 -7.13 -2.63 -6.69
N GLU A 72 -8.18 -2.33 -7.45
CA GLU A 72 -8.95 -1.11 -7.26
C GLU A 72 -9.83 -1.25 -6.02
N ALA A 73 -9.71 -0.32 -5.07
CA ALA A 73 -10.43 -0.36 -3.80
C ALA A 73 -10.95 1.04 -3.48
N LYS A 74 -12.27 1.23 -3.51
CA LYS A 74 -12.90 2.56 -3.31
C LYS A 74 -12.98 2.97 -1.84
N PHE A 75 -11.84 3.04 -1.17
CA PHE A 75 -11.76 3.37 0.27
C PHE A 75 -11.84 4.88 0.59
N ARG A 76 -12.20 5.73 -0.39
CA ARG A 76 -12.37 7.19 -0.19
C ARG A 76 -13.86 7.54 -0.19
N ASN A 77 -14.26 8.44 0.72
CA ASN A 77 -15.65 8.89 0.89
C ASN A 77 -16.64 7.75 1.20
N SER A 78 -16.18 6.68 1.88
CA SER A 78 -17.11 5.68 2.42
C SER A 78 -17.95 6.31 3.53
N GLU A 79 -19.23 5.93 3.61
CA GLU A 79 -20.13 6.28 4.71
C GLU A 79 -19.80 5.50 5.99
N HIS A 80 -18.92 4.49 5.89
CA HIS A 80 -18.55 3.58 6.97
C HIS A 80 -17.03 3.60 7.22
N GLU A 81 -16.62 3.08 8.38
CA GLU A 81 -15.20 2.86 8.66
C GLU A 81 -14.63 1.80 7.71
N THR A 82 -13.54 2.16 7.05
CA THR A 82 -12.82 1.28 6.13
C THR A 82 -11.73 0.52 6.85
N HIS A 83 -11.73 -0.81 6.75
CA HIS A 83 -10.70 -1.65 7.33
C HIS A 83 -9.82 -2.31 6.26
N LEU A 84 -8.54 -2.51 6.62
CA LEU A 84 -7.55 -3.21 5.82
C LEU A 84 -6.98 -4.36 6.65
N SER A 85 -6.99 -5.56 6.10
CA SER A 85 -6.36 -6.75 6.65
C SER A 85 -5.17 -7.14 5.78
N ILE A 86 -4.02 -7.34 6.42
CA ILE A 86 -2.79 -7.84 5.79
C ILE A 86 -2.41 -9.11 6.53
N ARG A 87 -2.54 -10.26 5.86
CA ARG A 87 -2.19 -11.56 6.41
C ARG A 87 -0.98 -12.12 5.69
N TYR A 88 0.04 -12.51 6.44
CA TYR A 88 1.20 -13.20 5.90
C TYR A 88 1.40 -14.52 6.65
N GLU A 89 1.22 -15.63 5.94
CA GLU A 89 1.27 -16.98 6.51
C GLU A 89 1.82 -17.98 5.48
N ASN A 90 2.74 -18.86 5.87
CA ASN A 90 3.33 -19.88 4.99
C ASN A 90 3.82 -19.33 3.64
N ASP A 91 4.56 -18.21 3.67
CA ASP A 91 5.04 -17.49 2.48
C ASP A 91 3.93 -16.98 1.55
N VAL A 92 2.69 -16.86 2.04
CA VAL A 92 1.55 -16.31 1.30
C VAL A 92 1.13 -14.99 1.93
N LEU A 93 1.11 -13.94 1.10
CA LEU A 93 0.57 -12.62 1.44
C LEU A 93 -0.84 -12.51 0.90
N THR A 94 -1.82 -12.27 1.77
CA THR A 94 -3.20 -11.96 1.41
C THR A 94 -3.55 -10.58 1.95
N VAL A 95 -4.14 -9.74 1.11
CA VAL A 95 -4.65 -8.45 1.48
C VAL A 95 -6.15 -8.39 1.21
N SER A 96 -6.90 -7.94 2.20
CA SER A 96 -8.35 -7.87 2.15
C SER A 96 -8.86 -6.54 2.72
N THR A 97 -9.99 -6.07 2.25
CA THR A 97 -10.61 -4.82 2.68
C THR A 97 -12.03 -5.05 3.15
N ASP A 98 -12.50 -4.22 4.08
CA ASP A 98 -13.93 -4.04 4.35
C ASP A 98 -14.23 -2.56 4.14
N ILE A 99 -14.84 -2.25 3.00
CA ILE A 99 -15.15 -0.87 2.58
C ILE A 99 -16.61 -0.54 2.81
N GLU A 100 -17.48 -1.54 2.69
CA GLU A 100 -18.93 -1.38 2.81
C GLU A 100 -19.42 -1.42 4.26
N GLY A 101 -18.52 -1.58 5.24
CA GLY A 101 -18.86 -1.61 6.67
C GLY A 101 -19.73 -2.81 7.04
N LYS A 102 -19.69 -3.88 6.24
CA LYS A 102 -20.54 -5.06 6.41
C LYS A 102 -19.91 -6.10 7.35
N SER A 103 -18.74 -5.80 7.93
CA SER A 103 -17.91 -6.78 8.65
C SER A 103 -17.60 -8.00 7.77
N ALA A 104 -17.49 -7.76 6.46
CA ALA A 104 -17.28 -8.78 5.45
C ALA A 104 -16.01 -8.43 4.68
N TRP A 105 -14.97 -9.25 4.87
CA TRP A 105 -13.69 -9.07 4.20
C TRP A 105 -13.79 -9.48 2.73
N GLU A 106 -13.52 -8.54 1.84
CA GLU A 106 -13.34 -8.78 0.41
C GLU A 106 -11.84 -8.94 0.13
N GLU A 107 -11.46 -10.03 -0.54
CA GLU A 107 -10.06 -10.25 -0.92
C GLU A 107 -9.70 -9.31 -2.07
N CYS A 108 -8.66 -8.49 -1.85
CA CYS A 108 -8.08 -7.62 -2.87
C CYS A 108 -7.10 -8.41 -3.75
N PHE A 109 -6.11 -9.06 -3.13
CA PHE A 109 -5.20 -9.96 -3.82
C PHE A 109 -4.53 -10.96 -2.85
N THR A 110 -4.03 -12.05 -3.44
CA THR A 110 -3.16 -13.02 -2.78
C THR A 110 -1.92 -13.31 -3.63
N VAL A 111 -0.75 -13.23 -3.02
CA VAL A 111 0.55 -13.52 -3.65
C VAL A 111 1.25 -14.65 -2.89
N LYS A 112 1.64 -15.71 -3.60
CA LYS A 112 2.39 -16.84 -3.04
C LYS A 112 3.90 -16.62 -3.21
N VAL A 113 4.68 -17.33 -2.39
CA VAL A 113 6.15 -17.33 -2.46
C VAL A 113 6.76 -15.96 -2.13
N VAL A 114 6.09 -15.20 -1.26
CA VAL A 114 6.62 -13.96 -0.70
C VAL A 114 7.55 -14.35 0.45
N ARG A 115 8.83 -14.01 0.38
CA ARG A 115 9.81 -14.32 1.43
C ARG A 115 10.16 -13.08 2.24
N LEU A 116 9.73 -13.06 3.49
CA LEU A 116 10.02 -11.96 4.42
C LEU A 116 10.82 -12.50 5.62
N PRO A 117 12.04 -11.98 5.85
CA PRO A 117 12.80 -12.29 7.06
C PRO A 117 12.04 -11.91 8.34
N THR A 118 12.26 -12.67 9.40
CA THR A 118 11.78 -12.33 10.74
C THR A 118 12.54 -11.13 11.33
N GLY A 119 11.92 -10.41 12.27
CA GLY A 119 12.56 -9.28 12.96
C GLY A 119 12.31 -7.91 12.31
N TYR A 120 11.30 -7.81 11.45
CA TYR A 120 10.81 -6.53 10.95
C TYR A 120 9.82 -5.86 11.92
N PHE A 121 9.65 -4.55 11.74
CA PHE A 121 8.77 -3.71 12.52
C PHE A 121 7.54 -3.29 11.71
N PHE A 122 6.40 -3.19 12.37
CA PHE A 122 5.19 -2.59 11.79
C PHE A 122 5.28 -1.07 11.85
N GLY A 123 4.75 -0.35 10.87
CA GLY A 123 4.59 1.08 10.97
C GLY A 123 3.77 1.67 9.83
N SER A 124 3.24 2.87 10.03
CA SER A 124 2.38 3.54 9.06
C SER A 124 2.85 4.96 8.85
N SER A 125 2.87 5.40 7.60
CA SER A 125 3.11 6.80 7.26
C SER A 125 2.01 7.27 6.32
N ALA A 126 1.83 8.57 6.20
CA ALA A 126 0.93 9.10 5.20
C ALA A 126 1.38 10.50 4.82
N THR A 127 1.73 10.71 3.56
CA THR A 127 1.97 12.04 3.00
C THR A 127 0.75 12.53 2.24
N THR A 128 0.53 13.84 2.25
CA THR A 128 -0.36 14.52 1.30
C THR A 128 0.50 15.44 0.46
N GLY A 129 0.36 15.41 -0.87
CA GLY A 129 0.86 16.47 -1.74
C GLY A 129 0.00 17.75 -1.61
N ASP A 130 0.04 18.63 -2.62
CA ASP A 130 -0.62 19.95 -2.59
C ASP A 130 -2.16 19.92 -2.43
N LEU A 131 -2.80 18.76 -2.62
CA LEU A 131 -4.24 18.57 -2.42
C LEU A 131 -4.49 17.69 -1.19
N SER A 132 -5.03 18.28 -0.13
CA SER A 132 -5.23 17.63 1.18
C SER A 132 -6.63 17.03 1.34
N GLY A 133 -6.67 15.81 1.89
CA GLY A 133 -7.89 15.17 2.42
C GLY A 133 -7.70 14.86 3.91
N LYS A 134 -8.77 14.93 4.71
CA LYS A 134 -8.73 14.70 6.17
C LYS A 134 -8.30 13.27 6.50
N LYS A 135 -7.46 13.10 7.53
CA LYS A 135 -6.91 11.82 8.00
C LYS A 135 -7.34 11.58 9.45
N ASN A 136 -8.03 10.48 9.72
CA ASN A 136 -8.22 9.93 11.07
C ASN A 136 -7.56 8.54 11.11
N VAL A 137 -6.83 8.28 12.19
CA VAL A 137 -6.09 7.02 12.43
C VAL A 137 -7.00 5.96 13.01
#